data_AF-W4PEU3-F1
#
_entry.id   AF-W4PEU3-F1
#
_cell.length_a   1.000
_cell.length_b   1.000
_cell.length_c   1.000
_cell.angle_alpha   90.00
_cell.angle_beta   90.00
_cell.angle_gamma   90.00
#
_symmetry.space_group_name_H-M   'P 1'
#
loop_
_entity.id
_entity.type
_entity.pdbx_description
1 polymer ?
#
loop_
_entity_poly.entity_id
_entity_poly.type
_entity_poly.pdbx_seq_one_letter_code
_entity_poly.pdbx_strand_id
1 'polypeptide(L)'
;MKIKTLVAILFLSAGATTVVAQNDAANCNSNSSISHEAVRAGSFKDAYLPWKAVLENCPTLRFYTFTDGYKILKGLLGQISDKNSPEYKKYFDELMNTHDLRMKYTPIFLKKGLKCLL
;
A
#
# COMPACT_ATOMS: atom_id res chain seq x y z
N MET A 1 2.20 56.35 -32.17
CA MET A 1 1.02 56.04 -31.31
C MET A 1 0.63 54.59 -31.56
N LYS A 2 0.72 53.70 -30.54
CA LYS A 2 -0.42 53.08 -29.81
C LYS A 2 -1.01 51.91 -30.61
N ILE A 3 -0.87 50.62 -30.26
CA ILE A 3 -1.29 49.84 -29.07
C ILE A 3 -0.74 48.39 -29.31
N LYS A 4 0.15 47.78 -28.52
CA LYS A 4 -0.01 47.09 -27.21
C LYS A 4 -1.19 46.12 -27.10
N THR A 5 -1.05 44.84 -27.46
CA THR A 5 -1.71 43.75 -26.71
C THR A 5 -0.92 42.44 -26.82
N LEU A 6 -0.34 42.05 -25.68
CA LEU A 6 0.20 40.72 -25.40
C LEU A 6 -0.98 39.80 -25.07
N VAL A 7 -1.11 38.67 -25.76
CA VAL A 7 -2.00 37.58 -25.32
C VAL A 7 -1.12 36.42 -24.86
N ALA A 8 -0.92 36.35 -23.55
CA ALA A 8 -0.37 35.20 -22.88
C ALA A 8 -1.39 34.05 -22.95
N ILE A 9 -1.13 33.07 -23.81
CA ILE A 9 -1.85 31.80 -23.75
C ILE A 9 -1.16 30.96 -22.68
N LEU A 10 -1.71 31.03 -21.47
CA LEU A 10 -1.46 30.04 -20.43
C LEU A 10 -2.06 28.71 -20.92
N PHE A 11 -1.25 27.86 -21.54
CA PHE A 11 -1.58 26.46 -21.65
C PHE A 11 -1.38 25.82 -20.28
N LEU A 12 -2.43 25.87 -19.46
CA LEU A 12 -2.64 24.91 -18.38
C LEU A 12 -2.94 23.55 -19.03
N SER A 13 -1.91 22.89 -19.54
CA SER A 13 -1.95 21.43 -19.64
C SER A 13 -1.76 20.90 -18.23
N ALA A 14 -2.88 20.63 -17.57
CA ALA A 14 -2.95 19.77 -16.40
C ALA A 14 -2.35 18.41 -16.76
N GLY A 15 -1.05 18.27 -16.51
CA GLY A 15 -0.38 16.97 -16.46
C GLY A 15 -0.86 16.27 -15.21
N ALA A 16 -1.59 15.18 -15.42
CA ALA A 16 -2.10 14.33 -14.36
C ALA A 16 -0.96 13.77 -13.50
N THR A 17 -1.14 13.92 -12.19
CA THR A 17 -0.76 12.97 -11.13
C THR A 17 0.67 12.45 -11.10
N THR A 18 1.54 13.16 -10.38
CA THR A 18 2.40 12.52 -9.35
C THR A 18 2.55 13.45 -8.16
N VAL A 19 1.48 13.64 -7.39
CA VAL A 19 1.61 14.03 -5.97
C VAL A 19 2.07 12.80 -5.20
N VAL A 20 3.37 12.53 -5.23
CA VAL A 20 4.05 11.65 -4.27
C VAL A 20 5.10 12.49 -3.58
N ALA A 21 4.66 13.42 -2.72
CA ALA A 21 5.56 14.22 -1.88
C ALA A 21 4.80 14.98 -0.77
N GLN A 22 3.94 14.31 0.00
CA GLN A 22 3.69 14.71 1.38
C GLN A 22 3.83 13.47 2.26
N ASN A 23 4.44 13.66 3.42
CA ASN A 23 4.91 12.62 4.32
C ASN A 23 3.72 11.87 4.97
N ASP A 24 3.03 11.03 4.17
CA ASP A 24 1.83 10.27 4.53
C ASP A 24 2.11 8.97 5.29
N ALA A 25 3.32 8.76 5.81
CA ALA A 25 3.66 7.55 6.57
C ALA A 25 2.67 7.28 7.72
N ALA A 26 2.07 8.34 8.30
CA ALA A 26 1.06 8.25 9.34
C ALA A 26 -0.41 8.31 8.86
N ASN A 27 -0.69 8.58 7.57
CA ASN A 27 -2.06 8.63 7.07
C ASN A 27 -2.59 7.22 6.77
N CYS A 28 -2.83 6.46 7.83
CA CYS A 28 -3.18 5.06 7.75
C CYS A 28 -4.51 4.79 7.05
N ASN A 29 -5.50 5.70 7.13
CA ASN A 29 -6.78 5.51 6.42
C ASN A 29 -6.60 5.62 4.90
N SER A 30 -5.86 6.64 4.44
CA SER A 30 -5.55 6.81 3.02
C SER A 30 -4.74 5.62 2.49
N ASN A 31 -3.63 5.28 3.15
CA ASN A 31 -2.78 4.16 2.75
C ASN A 31 -3.52 2.82 2.79
N SER A 32 -4.42 2.63 3.76
CA SER A 32 -5.23 1.41 3.85
C SER A 32 -6.26 1.31 2.73
N SER A 33 -6.81 2.44 2.26
CA SER A 33 -7.70 2.45 1.10
C SER A 33 -6.94 2.21 -0.20
N ILE A 34 -5.82 2.92 -0.40
CA ILE A 34 -5.00 2.83 -1.62
C ILE A 34 -4.47 1.40 -1.81
N SER A 35 -3.86 0.83 -0.76
CA SER A 35 -3.33 -0.54 -0.83
C SER A 35 -4.42 -1.57 -1.08
N HIS A 36 -5.58 -1.44 -0.44
CA HIS A 36 -6.69 -2.37 -0.63
C HIS A 36 -7.21 -2.37 -2.07
N GLU A 37 -7.42 -1.19 -2.65
CA GLU A 37 -7.89 -1.07 -4.04
C GLU A 37 -6.83 -1.55 -5.04
N ALA A 38 -5.56 -1.26 -4.81
CA ALA A 38 -4.46 -1.78 -5.64
C ALA A 38 -4.39 -3.32 -5.60
N VAL A 39 -4.63 -3.95 -4.44
CA VAL A 39 -4.74 -5.41 -4.31
C VAL A 39 -5.94 -5.96 -5.09
N ARG A 40 -7.10 -5.29 -5.03
CA ARG A 40 -8.28 -5.68 -5.81
C ARG A 40 -8.04 -5.59 -7.32
N ALA A 41 -7.24 -4.62 -7.75
CA ALA A 41 -6.81 -4.47 -9.13
C ALA A 41 -5.67 -5.44 -9.55
N GLY A 42 -5.10 -6.21 -8.61
CA GLY A 42 -3.95 -7.08 -8.86
C GLY A 42 -2.62 -6.34 -9.04
N SER A 43 -2.57 -5.02 -8.78
CA SER A 43 -1.32 -4.25 -8.84
C SER A 43 -0.54 -4.37 -7.52
N PHE A 44 0.17 -5.49 -7.35
CA PHE A 44 0.89 -5.78 -6.10
C PHE A 44 2.10 -4.88 -5.87
N LYS A 45 2.76 -4.40 -6.94
CA LYS A 45 3.89 -3.47 -6.82
C LYS A 45 3.45 -2.13 -6.24
N ASP A 46 2.32 -1.61 -6.72
CA ASP A 46 1.77 -0.32 -6.25
C ASP A 46 1.14 -0.45 -4.87
N ALA A 47 0.61 -1.63 -4.53
CA ALA A 47 0.04 -1.91 -3.21
C ALA A 47 1.11 -1.99 -2.10
N TYR A 48 2.35 -2.38 -2.41
CA TYR A 48 3.37 -2.76 -1.42
C TYR A 48 3.71 -1.65 -0.43
N LEU A 49 4.09 -0.47 -0.91
CA LEU A 49 4.50 0.66 -0.06
C LEU A 49 3.36 1.17 0.86
N PRO A 50 2.15 1.47 0.35
CA PRO A 50 1.05 1.91 1.22
C PRO A 50 0.62 0.81 2.20
N TRP A 51 0.64 -0.46 1.80
CA TRP A 51 0.36 -1.57 2.70
C TRP A 51 1.39 -1.65 3.84
N LYS A 52 2.68 -1.55 3.50
CA LYS A 52 3.78 -1.62 4.47
C LYS A 52 3.66 -0.51 5.50
N ALA A 53 3.36 0.72 5.06
CA ALA A 53 3.12 1.85 5.95
C ALA A 53 1.96 1.60 6.92
N VAL A 54 0.87 0.97 6.49
CA VAL A 54 -0.26 0.61 7.37
C VAL A 54 0.14 -0.47 8.37
N LEU A 55 0.85 -1.51 7.92
CA LEU A 55 1.29 -2.61 8.79
C LEU A 55 2.23 -2.11 9.90
N GLU A 56 3.12 -1.18 9.58
CA GLU A 56 4.10 -0.63 10.52
C GLU A 56 3.48 0.39 11.49
N ASN A 57 2.66 1.30 10.98
CA ASN A 57 2.18 2.44 11.77
C ASN A 57 0.81 2.19 12.42
N CYS A 58 -0.07 1.42 11.78
CA CYS A 58 -1.45 1.19 12.25
C CYS A 58 -1.94 -0.26 12.03
N PRO A 59 -1.25 -1.29 12.55
CA PRO A 59 -1.57 -2.70 12.28
C PRO A 59 -2.95 -3.15 12.78
N THR A 60 -3.59 -2.38 13.67
CA THR A 60 -4.90 -2.69 14.25
C THR A 60 -6.06 -1.88 13.65
N LEU A 61 -5.80 -1.13 12.57
CA LEU A 61 -6.80 -0.28 11.90
C LEU A 61 -7.85 -1.12 11.16
N ARG A 62 -7.41 -2.00 10.26
CA ARG A 62 -8.26 -2.90 9.46
C ARG A 62 -7.69 -4.31 9.48
N PHE A 63 -8.55 -5.30 9.66
CA PHE A 63 -8.12 -6.70 9.68
C PHE A 63 -7.63 -7.18 8.30
N TYR A 64 -8.18 -6.63 7.22
CA TYR A 64 -7.77 -7.01 5.86
C TYR A 64 -6.32 -6.66 5.54
N THR A 65 -5.66 -5.78 6.30
CA THR A 65 -4.23 -5.48 6.14
C THR A 65 -3.39 -6.76 6.11
N PHE A 66 -3.74 -7.77 6.90
CA PHE A 66 -3.01 -9.06 6.87
C PHE A 66 -3.35 -9.88 5.63
N THR A 67 -4.62 -10.01 5.26
CA THR A 67 -5.03 -10.79 4.09
C THR A 67 -4.53 -10.20 2.78
N ASP A 68 -4.49 -8.86 2.71
CA ASP A 68 -3.94 -8.14 1.57
C ASP A 68 -2.41 -8.26 1.54
N GLY A 69 -1.75 -8.20 2.70
CA GLY A 69 -0.32 -8.50 2.81
C GLY A 69 0.06 -9.86 2.24
N TYR A 70 -0.75 -10.90 2.51
CA TYR A 70 -0.53 -12.22 1.92
C TYR A 70 -0.64 -12.22 0.39
N LYS A 71 -1.62 -11.51 -0.17
CA LYS A 71 -1.81 -11.41 -1.62
C LYS A 71 -0.65 -10.63 -2.26
N ILE A 72 -0.27 -9.49 -1.69
CA ILE A 72 0.84 -8.65 -2.16
C ILE A 72 2.13 -9.47 -2.19
N LEU A 73 2.52 -10.04 -1.05
CA LEU A 73 3.80 -10.72 -0.93
C LEU A 73 3.87 -11.98 -1.79
N LYS A 74 2.79 -12.78 -1.84
CA LYS A 74 2.75 -13.94 -2.76
C LYS A 74 2.77 -13.52 -4.23
N GLY A 75 2.09 -12.42 -4.57
CA GLY A 75 2.09 -11.85 -5.91
C GLY A 75 3.45 -11.33 -6.35
N LEU A 76 4.21 -10.71 -5.44
CA LEU A 76 5.59 -10.27 -5.69
C LEU A 76 6.57 -11.44 -5.75
N LEU A 77 6.47 -12.40 -4.82
CA LEU A 77 7.27 -13.63 -4.84
C LEU A 77 7.07 -14.43 -6.14
N GLY A 78 5.84 -14.49 -6.65
CA GLY A 78 5.53 -15.18 -7.90
C GLY A 78 6.14 -14.54 -9.16
N GLN A 79 6.57 -13.28 -9.08
CA GLN A 79 7.26 -12.58 -10.18
C GLN A 79 8.78 -12.78 -10.17
N ILE A 80 9.32 -13.31 -9.07
CA ILE A 80 10.76 -13.53 -8.92
C ILE A 80 11.09 -14.96 -9.32
N SER A 81 11.87 -15.12 -10.38
CA SER A 81 12.32 -16.43 -10.88
C SER A 81 13.40 -17.06 -10.00
N ASP A 82 14.35 -16.25 -9.50
CA ASP A 82 15.43 -16.70 -8.64
C ASP A 82 15.01 -16.71 -7.15
N LYS A 83 14.72 -17.90 -6.65
CA LYS A 83 14.32 -18.14 -5.25
C LYS A 83 15.44 -17.93 -4.23
N ASN A 84 16.69 -17.84 -4.68
CA ASN A 84 17.84 -17.58 -3.80
C ASN A 84 18.21 -16.08 -3.78
N SER A 85 17.51 -15.26 -4.56
CA SER A 85 17.77 -13.82 -4.59
C SER A 85 17.49 -13.18 -3.22
N PRO A 86 18.25 -12.13 -2.85
CA PRO A 86 17.98 -11.38 -1.63
C PRO A 86 16.56 -10.80 -1.60
N GLU A 87 16.00 -10.47 -2.75
CA GLU A 87 14.65 -9.94 -2.89
C GLU A 87 13.58 -10.99 -2.59
N TYR A 88 13.75 -12.22 -3.12
CA TYR A 88 12.85 -13.33 -2.77
C TYR A 88 12.88 -13.59 -1.26
N LYS A 89 14.09 -13.67 -0.67
CA LYS A 89 14.25 -13.89 0.76
C LYS A 89 13.57 -12.78 1.58
N LYS A 90 13.75 -11.51 1.19
CA LYS A 90 13.09 -10.37 1.83
C LYS A 90 11.57 -10.52 1.86
N TYR A 91 10.93 -10.75 0.70
CA TYR A 91 9.48 -10.85 0.65
C TYR A 91 8.95 -12.10 1.36
N PHE A 92 9.71 -13.19 1.36
CA PHE A 92 9.39 -14.39 2.12
C PHE A 92 9.43 -14.15 3.63
N ASP A 93 10.50 -13.52 4.13
CA ASP A 93 10.63 -13.18 5.55
C ASP A 93 9.52 -12.21 6.00
N GLU A 94 9.19 -11.22 5.16
CA GLU A 94 8.07 -10.31 5.40
C GLU A 94 6.71 -11.04 5.43
N LEU A 95 6.55 -12.08 4.62
CA LEU A 95 5.32 -12.89 4.60
C LEU A 95 5.16 -13.67 5.90
N MET A 96 6.24 -14.30 6.37
CA MET A 96 6.26 -15.00 7.64
C MET A 96 5.97 -14.04 8.80
N ASN A 97 6.64 -12.89 8.84
CA ASN A 97 6.36 -11.85 9.83
C ASN A 97 4.90 -11.36 9.77
N THR A 98 4.29 -11.25 8.58
CA THR A 98 2.87 -10.87 8.46
C THR A 98 1.94 -11.92 9.06
N HIS A 99 2.28 -13.22 8.98
CA HIS A 99 1.57 -14.28 9.70
C HIS A 99 1.69 -14.13 11.22
N ASP A 100 2.90 -13.87 11.72
CA ASP A 100 3.14 -13.66 13.15
C ASP A 100 2.39 -12.44 13.69
N LEU A 101 2.43 -11.32 12.95
CA LEU A 101 1.70 -10.11 13.31
C LEU A 101 0.19 -10.34 13.30
N ARG A 102 -0.36 -11.10 12.35
CA ARG A 102 -1.78 -11.47 12.37
C ARG A 102 -2.11 -12.22 13.66
N MET A 103 -1.33 -13.23 14.04
CA MET A 103 -1.57 -13.98 15.29
C MET A 103 -1.49 -13.04 16.50
N LYS A 104 -0.48 -12.17 16.56
CA LYS A 104 -0.29 -11.18 17.62
C LYS A 104 -1.47 -10.21 17.76
N TYR A 105 -2.01 -9.68 16.66
CA TYR A 105 -3.05 -8.65 16.69
C TYR A 105 -4.47 -9.20 16.63
N THR A 106 -4.69 -10.46 16.24
CA THR A 106 -6.03 -11.07 16.17
C THR A 106 -6.83 -10.91 17.47
N PRO A 107 -6.28 -11.13 18.68
CA PRO A 107 -7.01 -10.91 19.92
C PRO A 107 -7.57 -9.49 20.07
N ILE A 108 -6.88 -8.47 19.53
CA ILE A 108 -7.34 -7.07 19.57
C ILE A 108 -8.56 -6.88 18.66
N PHE A 109 -8.57 -7.50 17.48
CA PHE A 109 -9.73 -7.45 16.58
C PHE A 109 -10.94 -8.20 17.13
N LEU A 110 -10.72 -9.36 17.76
CA LEU A 110 -11.78 -10.12 18.42
C LEU A 110 -12.42 -9.30 19.55
N LYS A 111 -11.61 -8.60 20.36
CA LYS A 111 -12.11 -7.65 21.39
C LYS A 111 -12.92 -6.50 20.80
N LYS A 112 -12.63 -6.07 19.57
CA LYS A 112 -13.40 -5.04 18.83
C LYS A 112 -14.66 -5.60 18.14
N GLY A 113 -15.01 -6.87 18.37
CA GLY A 113 -16.22 -7.49 17.81
C GLY A 113 -16.07 -8.06 16.40
N LEU A 114 -14.84 -8.16 15.86
CA LEU A 114 -14.62 -8.80 14.57
C LEU A 114 -14.82 -10.31 14.69
N LYS A 115 -15.66 -10.91 13.85
CA LYS A 115 -15.71 -12.37 13.68
C LYS A 115 -14.61 -12.79 12.71
N CYS A 116 -13.46 -13.21 13.23
CA CYS A 116 -12.46 -13.87 12.42
C CYS A 116 -12.98 -15.26 12.03
N LEU A 117 -13.11 -15.53 10.72
CA LEU A 117 -13.07 -16.91 10.23
C LEU A 117 -11.63 -17.38 10.42
N LEU A 118 -11.38 -18.10 11.52
CA LEU A 118 -10.11 -18.76 11.78
C LEU A 118 -10.04 -20.07 10.97
#